data_AF-A0A960JC85-F1
#
_entry.id   AF-A0A960JC85-F1
#
_cell.length_a   1.000
_cell.length_b   1.000
_cell.length_c   1.000
_cell.angle_alpha   90.00
_cell.angle_beta   90.00
_cell.angle_gamma   90.00
#
_symmetry.space_group_name_H-M   'P 1'
#
loop_
_entity.id
_entity.type
_entity.pdbx_description
1 polymer ?
#
loop_
_entity_poly.entity_id
_entity_poly.type
_entity_poly.pdbx_seq_one_letter_code
_entity_poly.pdbx_strand_id
1 'polypeptide(L)'
;MTRKKFQTLVMAEADRAVTLLERKGMDYDEGNDVLARLRDDAKDLGITAEQCVLVHLKKHLAAIERWARDGELLTQPPEERIRDAMAYLFLGLALIEEGPRR
;
A
#
# COMPACT_ATOMS: atom_id res chain seq x y z
N MET A 1 20.40 16.13 -2.95
CA MET A 1 19.06 16.49 -3.48
C MET A 1 18.66 17.87 -2.95
N THR A 2 18.03 18.74 -3.76
CA THR A 2 17.52 20.05 -3.30
C THR A 2 16.07 19.93 -2.84
N ARG A 3 15.55 20.88 -2.04
CA ARG A 3 14.15 20.90 -1.59
C ARG A 3 13.15 20.79 -2.75
N LYS A 4 13.38 21.57 -3.81
CA LYS A 4 12.54 21.53 -5.02
C LYS A 4 12.55 20.15 -5.67
N LYS A 5 13.73 19.55 -5.86
CA LYS A 5 13.87 18.20 -6.42
C LYS A 5 13.18 17.14 -5.56
N PHE A 6 13.28 17.25 -4.24
CA PHE A 6 12.61 16.35 -3.30
C PHE A 6 11.09 16.46 -3.38
N GLN A 7 10.54 17.68 -3.37
CA GLN A 7 9.10 17.89 -3.50
C GLN A 7 8.55 17.32 -4.81
N THR A 8 9.25 17.55 -5.93
CA THR A 8 8.88 16.96 -7.22
C THR A 8 8.90 15.43 -7.17
N LEU A 9 9.91 14.83 -6.55
CA LEU A 9 9.99 13.38 -6.38
C LEU A 9 8.81 12.85 -5.55
N VAL A 10 8.54 13.43 -4.38
CA VAL A 10 7.47 12.99 -3.49
C VAL A 10 6.10 13.07 -4.18
N MET A 11 5.81 14.17 -4.87
CA MET A 11 4.55 14.32 -5.59
C MET A 11 4.40 13.26 -6.71
N ALA A 12 5.48 13.02 -7.47
CA ALA A 12 5.46 12.01 -8.54
C ALA A 12 5.29 10.59 -7.99
N GLU A 13 5.90 10.27 -6.85
CA GLU A 13 5.78 8.95 -6.23
C GLU A 13 4.41 8.73 -5.56
N ALA A 14 3.82 9.79 -4.99
CA ALA A 14 2.44 9.75 -4.49
C ALA A 14 1.44 9.47 -5.62
N ASP A 15 1.56 10.18 -6.75
CA ASP A 15 0.74 9.96 -7.94
C ASP A 15 0.84 8.51 -8.45
N ARG A 16 2.07 7.98 -8.56
CA ARG A 16 2.29 6.58 -8.95
C ARG A 16 1.67 5.57 -7.98
N ALA A 17 1.71 5.83 -6.68
CA ALA A 17 1.09 4.97 -5.68
C ALA A 17 -0.45 5.01 -5.78
N VAL A 18 -1.04 6.16 -6.13
CA VAL A 18 -2.48 6.27 -6.42
C VAL A 18 -2.84 5.48 -7.68
N THR A 19 -2.10 5.65 -8.78
CA THR A 19 -2.33 4.87 -10.01
C THR A 19 -2.20 3.36 -9.78
N LEU A 20 -1.33 2.94 -8.86
CA LEU A 20 -1.20 1.53 -8.50
C LEU A 20 -2.47 1.00 -7.81
N LEU A 21 -3.11 1.80 -6.96
CA LEU A 21 -4.40 1.46 -6.35
C LEU A 21 -5.50 1.33 -7.39
N GLU A 22 -5.54 2.24 -8.37
CA GLU A 22 -6.52 2.19 -9.47
C GLU A 22 -6.34 0.91 -10.30
N ARG A 23 -5.11 0.57 -10.67
CA ARG A 23 -4.82 -0.64 -11.45
C ARG A 23 -5.14 -1.92 -10.68
N LYS A 24 -4.72 -2.00 -9.42
CA LYS A 24 -5.06 -3.14 -8.56
C LYS A 24 -6.58 -3.21 -8.34
N GLY A 25 -7.27 -2.08 -8.16
CA GLY A 25 -8.72 -2.04 -8.08
C GLY A 25 -9.40 -2.60 -9.33
N MET A 26 -8.91 -2.24 -10.51
CA MET A 26 -9.44 -2.74 -11.79
C MET A 26 -9.15 -4.23 -12.06
N ASP A 27 -8.05 -4.77 -11.55
CA ASP A 27 -7.73 -6.20 -11.70
C ASP A 27 -8.60 -7.10 -10.79
N TYR A 28 -9.30 -6.52 -9.79
CA TYR A 28 -9.95 -7.28 -8.73
C TYR A 28 -11.40 -6.92 -8.41
N ASP A 29 -12.00 -5.90 -9.05
CA ASP A 29 -13.42 -5.58 -8.85
C ASP A 29 -14.09 -5.01 -10.13
N GLU A 30 -15.21 -5.62 -10.53
CA GLU A 30 -16.22 -4.97 -11.39
C GLU A 30 -17.09 -3.99 -10.56
N GLY A 31 -16.89 -3.93 -9.25
CA GLY A 31 -17.60 -3.09 -8.27
C GLY A 31 -16.87 -1.81 -7.84
N ASN A 32 -17.66 -0.89 -7.29
CA ASN A 32 -17.25 0.47 -6.88
C ASN A 32 -16.54 0.52 -5.49
N ASP A 33 -16.17 -0.62 -4.89
CA ASP A 33 -15.72 -0.68 -3.49
C ASP A 33 -14.27 -1.16 -3.35
N VAL A 34 -13.35 -0.21 -3.42
CA VAL A 34 -11.89 -0.43 -3.34
C VAL A 34 -11.40 -1.09 -2.04
N LEU A 35 -12.26 -1.21 -1.02
CA LEU A 35 -11.93 -1.83 0.26
C LEU A 35 -12.55 -3.22 0.44
N ALA A 36 -13.37 -3.70 -0.51
CA ALA A 36 -14.11 -4.96 -0.39
C ALA A 36 -13.18 -6.15 -0.13
N ARG A 37 -12.18 -6.33 -0.98
CA ARG A 37 -11.23 -7.44 -0.87
C ARG A 37 -10.45 -7.44 0.44
N LEU A 38 -10.06 -6.26 0.93
CA LEU A 38 -9.36 -6.16 2.20
C LEU A 38 -10.22 -6.70 3.34
N ARG A 39 -11.54 -6.47 3.31
CA ARG A 39 -12.48 -6.98 4.30
C ARG A 39 -12.77 -8.46 4.13
N ASP A 40 -12.82 -8.95 2.90
CA ASP A 40 -12.94 -10.38 2.62
C ASP A 40 -11.72 -11.14 3.13
N ASP A 41 -10.51 -10.66 2.81
CA ASP A 41 -9.25 -11.22 3.33
C ASP A 41 -9.21 -11.16 4.87
N ALA A 42 -9.65 -10.05 5.48
CA ALA A 42 -9.73 -9.90 6.92
C ALA A 42 -10.70 -10.91 7.56
N LYS A 43 -11.86 -11.12 6.93
CA LYS A 43 -12.88 -12.08 7.36
C LYS A 43 -12.36 -13.51 7.30
N ASP A 44 -11.72 -13.89 6.21
CA ASP A 44 -11.15 -15.23 6.04
C ASP A 44 -10.03 -15.52 7.04
N LEU A 45 -9.27 -14.50 7.42
CA LEU A 45 -8.21 -14.57 8.42
C LEU A 45 -8.71 -14.41 9.87
N GLY A 46 -9.97 -14.03 10.08
CA GLY A 46 -10.52 -13.77 11.41
C GLY A 46 -9.90 -12.56 12.12
N ILE A 47 -9.51 -11.52 11.37
CA ILE A 47 -8.90 -10.29 11.87
C ILE A 47 -9.70 -9.05 11.42
N THR A 48 -9.37 -7.86 11.94
CA THR A 48 -9.99 -6.61 11.45
C THR A 48 -9.38 -6.16 10.13
N ALA A 49 -10.08 -5.30 9.38
CA ALA A 49 -9.57 -4.75 8.13
C ALA A 49 -8.27 -3.95 8.34
N GLU A 50 -8.15 -3.20 9.44
CA GLU A 50 -6.95 -2.47 9.83
C GLU A 50 -5.78 -3.42 10.13
N GLN A 51 -6.06 -4.54 10.81
CA GLN A 51 -5.07 -5.59 11.04
C GLN A 51 -4.64 -6.21 9.71
N CYS A 52 -5.56 -6.41 8.77
CA CYS A 52 -5.26 -6.92 7.43
C CYS A 52 -4.35 -5.95 6.64
N VAL A 53 -4.63 -4.65 6.66
CA VAL A 53 -3.74 -3.63 6.08
C VAL A 53 -2.34 -3.75 6.68
N LEU A 54 -2.24 -3.86 8.00
CA LEU A 54 -0.96 -3.96 8.68
C LEU A 54 -0.19 -5.23 8.28
N VAL A 55 -0.87 -6.36 8.10
CA VAL A 55 -0.25 -7.61 7.63
C VAL A 55 0.38 -7.41 6.25
N HIS A 56 -0.35 -6.84 5.30
CA HIS A 56 0.18 -6.59 3.96
C HIS A 56 1.29 -5.52 3.96
N LEU A 57 1.10 -4.43 4.71
CA LEU A 57 2.10 -3.38 4.85
C LEU A 57 3.42 -3.93 5.40
N LYS A 58 3.37 -4.78 6.44
CA LYS A 58 4.57 -5.41 7.04
C LYS A 58 5.39 -6.19 6.02
N LYS A 59 4.76 -6.88 5.06
CA LYS A 59 5.46 -7.58 3.98
C LYS A 59 6.31 -6.62 3.13
N HIS A 60 5.78 -5.44 2.79
CA HIS A 60 6.50 -4.43 2.01
C HIS A 60 7.60 -3.76 2.84
N LEU A 61 7.33 -3.46 4.11
CA LEU A 61 8.34 -2.90 5.02
C LEU A 61 9.51 -3.85 5.25
N ALA A 62 9.26 -5.15 5.43
CA ALA A 62 10.33 -6.15 5.59
C ALA A 62 11.23 -6.25 4.35
N ALA A 63 10.64 -6.12 3.15
CA ALA A 63 11.39 -6.04 1.90
C ALA A 63 12.27 -4.78 1.83
N ILE A 64 11.72 -3.62 2.18
CA ILE A 64 12.47 -2.35 2.23
C ILE A 64 13.61 -2.43 3.25
N GLU A 65 13.36 -3.00 4.42
CA GLU A 65 14.36 -3.18 5.47
C GLU A 65 15.52 -4.06 4.99
N ARG A 66 15.20 -5.20 4.35
CA ARG A 66 16.23 -6.11 3.80
C ARG A 66 17.07 -5.40 2.73
N TRP A 67 16.44 -4.67 1.82
CA TRP A 67 17.17 -3.86 0.84
C TRP A 67 18.09 -2.82 1.52
N ALA A 68 17.58 -2.11 2.53
CA ALA A 68 18.33 -1.08 3.24
C ALA A 68 19.52 -1.65 4.03
N ARG A 69 19.39 -2.87 4.58
CA ARG A 69 20.44 -3.54 5.35
C ARG A 69 21.48 -4.20 4.46
N ASP A 70 21.03 -4.97 3.47
CA ASP A 70 21.87 -5.96 2.77
C ASP A 70 22.19 -5.53 1.33
N GLY A 71 21.53 -4.48 0.81
CA GLY A 71 21.69 -4.01 -0.57
C GLY A 71 21.17 -5.00 -1.63
N GLU A 72 20.55 -6.11 -1.21
CA GLU A 72 20.09 -7.17 -2.10
C GLU A 72 18.96 -6.68 -3.01
N LEU A 73 19.12 -6.92 -4.31
CA LEU A 73 18.05 -6.79 -5.28
C LEU A 73 17.05 -7.91 -5.04
N LEU A 74 15.94 -7.54 -4.39
CA LEU A 74 14.78 -8.41 -4.26
C LEU A 74 14.21 -8.73 -5.66
N THR A 75 13.32 -9.72 -5.70
CA THR A 75 12.52 -10.04 -6.90
C THR A 75 11.73 -8.85 -7.48
N GLN A 76 11.61 -7.75 -6.73
CA GLN A 76 11.08 -6.47 -7.19
C GLN A 76 11.98 -5.31 -6.74
N PRO A 77 12.14 -4.25 -7.54
CA PRO A 77 12.89 -3.06 -7.16
C PRO A 77 12.39 -2.41 -5.85
N PRO A 78 13.29 -1.83 -5.04
CA PRO A 78 12.93 -1.22 -3.75
C PRO A 78 11.92 -0.07 -3.89
N GLU A 79 11.98 0.71 -4.97
CA GLU A 79 11.01 1.77 -5.26
C GLU A 79 9.59 1.24 -5.45
N GLU A 80 9.42 0.04 -6.02
CA GLU A 80 8.10 -0.59 -6.15
C GLU A 80 7.57 -1.02 -4.79
N ARG A 81 8.44 -1.54 -3.91
CA ARG A 81 8.08 -1.88 -2.53
C ARG A 81 7.66 -0.66 -1.72
N ILE A 82 8.34 0.48 -1.92
CA ILE A 82 7.97 1.76 -1.29
C ILE A 82 6.58 2.21 -1.78
N ARG A 83 6.32 2.16 -3.11
CA ARG A 83 5.01 2.50 -3.67
C ARG A 83 3.90 1.60 -3.16
N ASP A 84 4.13 0.29 -3.09
CA ASP A 84 3.16 -0.64 -2.51
C ASP A 84 2.86 -0.29 -1.04
N ALA A 85 3.88 0.04 -0.25
CA ALA A 85 3.69 0.45 1.14
C ALA A 85 2.85 1.74 1.24
N MET A 86 3.11 2.72 0.36
CA MET A 86 2.30 3.94 0.27
C MET A 86 0.85 3.64 -0.09
N ALA A 87 0.62 2.75 -1.06
CA ALA A 87 -0.72 2.31 -1.45
C ALA A 87 -1.49 1.70 -0.26
N TYR A 88 -0.85 0.82 0.54
CA TYR A 88 -1.49 0.27 1.75
C TYR A 88 -1.72 1.30 2.85
N LEU A 89 -0.85 2.32 2.97
CA LEU A 89 -1.10 3.45 3.89
C LEU A 89 -2.33 4.27 3.45
N PHE A 90 -2.54 4.47 2.15
CA PHE A 90 -3.76 5.11 1.63
C PHE A 90 -5.02 4.27 1.87
N LEU A 91 -4.95 2.94 1.70
CA LEU A 91 -6.06 2.06 2.08
C LEU A 91 -6.38 2.14 3.57
N GLY A 92 -5.34 2.20 4.43
CA GLY A 92 -5.52 2.43 5.85
C GLY A 92 -6.18 3.77 6.18
N LEU A 93 -5.80 4.85 5.48
CA LEU A 93 -6.47 6.14 5.60
C LEU A 93 -7.94 6.07 5.18
N ALA A 94 -8.26 5.34 4.11
CA ALA A 94 -9.63 5.15 3.66
C ALA A 94 -10.50 4.39 4.68
N LEU A 95 -9.96 3.41 5.39
CA LEU A 95 -10.67 2.74 6.50
C LEU A 95 -10.95 3.69 7.67
N ILE A 96 -9.98 4.54 8.01
CA ILE A 96 -10.14 5.53 9.08
C ILE A 96 -11.25 6.53 8.70
N GLU A 97 -11.28 6.97 7.44
CA GLU A 97 -12.31 7.88 6.91
C GLU A 97 -13.70 7.21 6.83
N GLU A 98 -13.79 5.94 6.40
CA GLU A 98 -15.03 5.16 6.43
C GLU A 98 -15.58 5.03 7.87
N GLY A 99 -14.68 5.05 8.85
CA GLY A 99 -14.99 4.95 10.27
C GLY A 99 -15.13 3.48 10.72
N PRO A 100 -15.20 3.24 12.04
CA PRO A 100 -15.38 1.90 12.56
C PRO A 100 -16.73 1.35 12.09
N ARG A 101 -16.71 0.28 11.28
CA ARG A 101 -17.90 -0.53 11.02
C ARG A 101 -18.39 -1.09 12.35
N ARG A 102 -19.48 -0.52 12.86
CA ARG A 102 -20.22 -1.03 14.02
C ARG A 102 -21.00 -2.28 13.65
#